data_AF-A0A318U3M1-F1
#
_entry.id   AF-A0A318U3M1-F1
#
_cell.length_a   1.000
_cell.length_b   1.000
_cell.length_c   1.000
_cell.angle_alpha   90.00
_cell.angle_beta   90.00
_cell.angle_gamma   90.00
#
_symmetry.space_group_name_H-M   'P 1'
#
loop_
_entity.id
_entity.type
_entity.pdbx_description
1 polymer ?
#
loop_
_entity_poly.entity_id
_entity_poly.type
_entity_poly.pdbx_seq_one_letter_code
_entity_poly.pdbx_strand_id
1 'polypeptide(L)'
;MTSPTSSPLTDIPGIGPATAEGFTRAGIASAEALRALGADAAYEAWLRGGNPPHFIGYYALVMALQGRPWNDCRGAEKDALRVKFDALKARVAGNQKGHPGIEAALDMIGVGLRRQAQAVRSGDQPTSSRPEKK
;
A
#
# COMPACT_ATOMS: atom_id res chain seq x y z
N MET A 1 -6.45 37.53 -17.82
CA MET A 1 -6.20 36.08 -17.82
C MET A 1 -6.53 35.59 -16.41
N THR A 2 -7.73 35.04 -16.21
CA THR A 2 -8.17 34.53 -14.91
C THR A 2 -7.45 33.19 -14.68
N SER A 3 -6.51 33.15 -13.75
CA SER A 3 -5.91 31.90 -13.29
C SER A 3 -7.02 30.98 -12.77
N PRO A 4 -7.04 29.68 -13.08
CA PRO A 4 -8.00 28.77 -12.47
C PRO A 4 -7.69 28.69 -10.98
N THR A 5 -8.57 29.23 -10.15
CA THR A 5 -8.56 29.00 -8.71
C THR A 5 -8.81 27.51 -8.49
N SER A 6 -7.74 26.74 -8.28
CA SER A 6 -7.88 25.30 -8.05
C SER A 6 -8.55 25.07 -6.71
N SER A 7 -9.66 24.33 -6.69
CA SER A 7 -10.37 24.04 -5.45
C SER A 7 -9.55 23.12 -4.55
N PRO A 8 -9.59 23.32 -3.22
CA PRO A 8 -8.96 22.41 -2.29
C PRO A 8 -9.59 21.02 -2.38
N LEU A 9 -8.82 19.98 -2.09
CA LEU A 9 -9.28 18.58 -2.12
C LEU A 9 -10.48 18.31 -1.20
N THR A 10 -10.61 19.08 -0.13
CA THR A 10 -11.72 19.00 0.83
C THR A 10 -13.07 19.45 0.25
N ASP A 11 -13.08 20.09 -0.93
CA ASP A 11 -14.32 20.40 -1.65
C ASP A 11 -14.96 19.14 -2.25
N ILE A 12 -14.24 18.02 -2.31
CA ILE A 12 -14.82 16.73 -2.69
C ILE A 12 -15.52 16.13 -1.46
N PRO A 13 -16.85 15.92 -1.50
CA PRO A 13 -17.56 15.29 -0.40
C PRO A 13 -16.97 13.91 -0.07
N GLY A 14 -16.71 13.67 1.22
CA GLY A 14 -16.07 12.42 1.67
C GLY A 14 -14.54 12.45 1.75
N ILE A 15 -13.90 13.54 1.33
CA ILE A 15 -12.46 13.75 1.53
C ILE A 15 -12.22 14.67 2.73
N GLY A 16 -11.74 14.09 3.82
CA GLY A 16 -11.34 14.84 5.02
C GLY A 16 -9.92 15.42 4.93
N PRO A 17 -9.54 16.31 5.86
CA PRO A 17 -8.23 16.98 5.87
C PRO A 17 -7.03 16.02 5.84
N ALA A 18 -7.09 14.91 6.58
CA ALA A 18 -6.01 13.91 6.60
C ALA A 18 -5.80 13.23 5.23
N THR A 19 -6.91 12.92 4.54
CA THR A 19 -6.86 12.37 3.19
C THR A 19 -6.35 13.42 2.19
N ALA A 20 -6.77 14.67 2.33
CA ALA A 20 -6.27 15.77 1.52
C ALA A 20 -4.75 15.98 1.68
N GLU A 21 -4.24 15.89 2.91
CA GLU A 21 -2.80 15.99 3.17
C GLU A 21 -2.02 14.84 2.52
N GLY A 22 -2.51 13.60 2.65
CA GLY A 22 -1.83 12.44 2.05
C GLY A 22 -1.81 12.50 0.51
N PHE A 23 -2.86 13.02 -0.13
CA PHE A 23 -2.85 13.28 -1.58
C PHE A 23 -1.91 14.41 -1.96
N THR A 24 -1.87 15.49 -1.17
CA THR A 24 -0.92 16.59 -1.38
C THR A 24 0.52 16.08 -1.32
N ARG A 25 0.86 15.23 -0.33
CA ARG A 25 2.17 14.56 -0.23
C ARG A 25 2.46 13.65 -1.43
N ALA A 26 1.43 13.07 -2.03
CA ALA A 26 1.52 12.28 -3.25
C ALA A 26 1.57 13.12 -4.54
N GLY A 27 1.64 14.45 -4.43
CA GLY A 27 1.73 15.37 -5.57
C GLY A 27 0.38 15.75 -6.20
N ILE A 28 -0.74 15.39 -5.57
CA ILE A 28 -2.09 15.73 -6.03
C ILE A 28 -2.64 16.80 -5.08
N ALA A 29 -2.61 18.06 -5.50
CA ALA A 29 -2.91 19.19 -4.61
C ALA A 29 -4.28 19.85 -4.84
N SER A 30 -5.10 19.34 -5.78
CA SER A 30 -6.40 19.96 -6.08
C SER A 30 -7.51 18.98 -6.43
N ALA A 31 -8.75 19.43 -6.21
CA ALA A 31 -9.95 18.66 -6.49
C ALA A 31 -10.10 18.35 -7.98
N GLU A 32 -9.74 19.28 -8.87
CA GLU A 32 -9.77 19.06 -10.31
C GLU A 32 -8.75 18.00 -10.74
N ALA A 33 -7.52 18.09 -10.22
CA ALA A 33 -6.48 17.11 -10.50
C ALA A 33 -6.91 15.71 -10.01
N LEU A 34 -7.47 15.62 -8.81
CA LEU A 34 -7.93 14.35 -8.26
C LEU A 34 -9.08 13.73 -9.08
N ARG A 35 -10.05 14.54 -9.54
CA ARG A 35 -11.12 14.08 -10.43
C ARG A 35 -10.59 13.66 -11.81
N ALA A 36 -9.66 14.41 -12.37
CA ALA A 36 -9.07 14.13 -13.67
C ALA A 36 -8.23 12.83 -13.67
N LEU A 37 -7.49 12.55 -12.60
CA LEU A 37 -6.76 11.29 -12.45
C LEU A 37 -7.70 10.09 -12.23
N GLY A 38 -8.77 10.30 -11.45
CA GLY A 38 -9.64 9.22 -10.99
C GLY A 38 -9.04 8.42 -9.83
N ALA A 39 -9.87 7.56 -9.23
CA ALA A 39 -9.55 6.89 -7.96
C ALA A 39 -8.33 5.96 -8.06
N ASP A 40 -8.24 5.15 -9.13
CA ASP A 40 -7.20 4.12 -9.26
C ASP A 40 -5.81 4.74 -9.40
N ALA A 41 -5.65 5.74 -10.26
CA ALA A 41 -4.39 6.44 -10.47
C ALA A 41 -4.01 7.32 -9.26
N ALA A 42 -4.99 7.99 -8.66
CA ALA A 42 -4.74 8.80 -7.46
C ALA A 42 -4.30 7.94 -6.27
N TYR A 43 -4.95 6.79 -6.06
CA TYR A 43 -4.57 5.87 -5.00
C TYR A 43 -3.24 5.18 -5.29
N GLU A 44 -2.88 5.00 -6.57
CA GLU A 44 -1.52 4.59 -6.91
C GLU A 44 -0.48 5.62 -6.46
N ALA A 45 -0.72 6.90 -6.75
CA ALA A 45 0.16 7.99 -6.31
C ALA A 45 0.25 8.03 -4.79
N TRP A 46 -0.87 7.83 -4.08
CA TRP A 46 -0.92 7.71 -2.61
C TRP A 46 0.08 6.65 -2.11
N LEU A 47 0.03 5.44 -2.66
CA LEU A 47 0.92 4.33 -2.28
C LEU A 47 2.39 4.60 -2.67
N ARG A 48 2.63 5.19 -3.85
CA ARG A 48 3.99 5.57 -4.29
C ARG A 48 4.59 6.68 -3.43
N GLY A 49 3.76 7.58 -2.92
CA GLY A 49 4.14 8.62 -1.95
C GLY A 49 4.44 8.09 -0.55
N GLY A 50 4.40 6.76 -0.34
CA GLY A 50 4.72 6.12 0.94
C GLY A 50 3.58 6.13 1.95
N ASN A 51 2.38 6.56 1.58
CA ASN A 51 1.23 6.48 2.46
C ASN A 51 0.76 5.02 2.62
N PRO A 52 0.22 4.63 3.79
CA PRO A 52 -0.14 3.24 4.05
C PRO A 52 -1.31 2.75 3.18
N PRO A 53 -1.29 1.48 2.75
CA PRO A 53 -2.40 0.87 2.02
C PRO A 53 -3.60 0.62 2.94
N HIS A 54 -4.76 1.17 2.58
CA HIS A 54 -5.99 1.04 3.36
C HIS A 54 -7.22 0.83 2.44
N PHE A 55 -7.75 -0.39 2.43
CA PHE A 55 -8.85 -0.76 1.52
C PHE A 55 -10.10 0.10 1.70
N ILE A 56 -10.47 0.43 2.94
CA ILE A 56 -11.62 1.32 3.21
C ILE A 56 -11.40 2.70 2.61
N GLY A 57 -10.17 3.23 2.70
CA GLY A 57 -9.82 4.53 2.11
C GLY A 57 -9.89 4.51 0.58
N TYR A 58 -9.47 3.41 -0.04
CA TYR A 58 -9.53 3.24 -1.49
C TYR A 58 -10.98 3.26 -2.01
N TYR A 59 -11.87 2.41 -1.49
CA TYR A 59 -13.24 2.43 -2.01
C TYR A 59 -13.99 3.70 -1.59
N ALA A 60 -13.69 4.29 -0.42
CA ALA A 60 -14.29 5.56 -0.03
C ALA A 60 -13.93 6.68 -1.02
N LEU A 61 -12.70 6.70 -1.55
CA LEU A 61 -12.31 7.59 -2.64
C LEU A 61 -13.11 7.32 -3.92
N VAL A 62 -13.30 6.05 -4.31
CA VAL A 62 -14.12 5.70 -5.48
C VAL A 62 -15.53 6.24 -5.32
N MET A 63 -16.16 6.04 -4.15
CA MET A 63 -17.51 6.54 -3.88
C MET A 63 -17.56 8.08 -3.85
N ALA A 64 -16.58 8.73 -3.23
CA ALA A 64 -16.47 10.19 -3.16
C ALA A 64 -16.40 10.83 -4.56
N LEU A 65 -15.62 10.25 -5.48
CA LEU A 65 -15.53 10.73 -6.86
C LEU A 65 -16.81 10.49 -7.67
N GLN A 66 -17.64 9.53 -7.27
CA GLN A 66 -18.98 9.30 -7.82
C GLN A 66 -20.06 10.17 -7.16
N GLY A 67 -19.73 10.93 -6.10
CA GLY A 67 -20.70 11.69 -5.31
C GLY A 67 -21.59 10.83 -4.41
N ARG A 68 -21.17 9.59 -4.10
CA ARG A 68 -21.91 8.63 -3.27
C ARG A 68 -21.31 8.56 -1.87
N PRO A 69 -22.11 8.28 -0.82
CA PRO A 69 -21.57 7.99 0.49
C PRO A 69 -20.85 6.64 0.48
N TRP A 70 -19.76 6.53 1.25
CA TRP A 70 -18.91 5.34 1.24
C TRP A 70 -19.64 4.05 1.65
N ASN A 71 -20.72 4.16 2.44
CA ASN A 71 -21.53 3.05 2.94
C ASN A 71 -22.46 2.41 1.87
N ASP A 72 -22.47 2.98 0.67
CA ASP A 72 -23.25 2.48 -0.46
C ASP A 72 -22.53 1.37 -1.23
N CYS A 73 -21.21 1.24 -1.07
CA CYS A 73 -20.43 0.17 -1.67
C CYS A 73 -20.74 -1.18 -1.00
N ARG A 74 -21.43 -2.09 -1.72
CA ARG A 74 -21.94 -3.35 -1.17
C ARG A 74 -21.82 -4.52 -2.15
N GLY A 75 -21.83 -5.74 -1.61
CA GLY A 75 -21.87 -6.99 -2.37
C GLY A 75 -20.77 -7.07 -3.44
N ALA A 76 -21.16 -7.43 -4.66
CA ALA A 76 -20.26 -7.64 -5.79
C ALA A 76 -19.38 -6.42 -6.14
N GLU A 77 -19.86 -5.19 -5.91
CA GLU A 77 -19.05 -3.98 -6.15
C GLU A 77 -17.85 -3.93 -5.20
N LYS A 78 -18.07 -4.24 -3.93
CA LYS A 78 -17.01 -4.28 -2.92
C LYS A 78 -15.97 -5.36 -3.24
N ASP A 79 -16.42 -6.51 -3.70
CA ASP A 79 -15.53 -7.62 -4.07
C ASP A 79 -14.69 -7.26 -5.30
N ALA A 80 -15.29 -6.62 -6.31
CA ALA A 80 -14.57 -6.12 -7.48
C ALA A 80 -13.52 -5.05 -7.09
N LEU A 81 -13.86 -4.14 -6.17
CA LEU A 81 -12.91 -3.17 -5.66
C LEU A 81 -11.79 -3.81 -4.85
N ARG A 82 -12.05 -4.91 -4.14
CA ARG A 82 -10.98 -5.65 -3.45
C ARG A 82 -9.96 -6.20 -4.42
N VAL A 83 -10.43 -6.83 -5.51
CA VAL A 83 -9.54 -7.35 -6.57
C VAL A 83 -8.70 -6.22 -7.17
N LYS A 84 -9.30 -5.07 -7.48
CA LYS A 84 -8.57 -3.90 -7.99
C LYS A 84 -7.53 -3.38 -6.99
N PHE A 85 -7.89 -3.29 -5.71
CA PHE A 85 -6.98 -2.83 -4.66
C PHE A 85 -5.78 -3.76 -4.48
N ASP A 86 -6.00 -5.08 -4.49
CA ASP A 86 -4.93 -6.05 -4.36
C ASP A 86 -3.99 -6.02 -5.57
N ALA A 87 -4.53 -5.87 -6.79
CA ALA A 87 -3.74 -5.65 -8.00
C ALA A 87 -2.94 -4.34 -7.94
N LEU A 88 -3.53 -3.27 -7.41
CA LEU A 88 -2.86 -1.98 -7.24
C LEU A 88 -1.67 -2.08 -6.29
N LYS A 89 -1.86 -2.73 -5.14
CA LYS A 89 -0.78 -3.01 -4.18
C LYS A 89 0.34 -3.82 -4.83
N ALA A 90 0.00 -4.90 -5.54
CA ALA A 90 0.98 -5.74 -6.21
C ALA A 90 1.80 -4.97 -7.25
N ARG A 91 1.14 -4.10 -8.03
CA ARG A 91 1.80 -3.26 -9.03
C ARG A 91 2.76 -2.26 -8.41
N VAL A 92 2.35 -1.58 -7.34
CA VAL A 92 3.22 -0.62 -6.64
C VAL A 92 4.39 -1.35 -5.96
N ALA A 93 4.15 -2.46 -5.27
CA ALA A 93 5.22 -3.27 -4.66
C ALA A 93 6.20 -3.83 -5.71
N GLY A 94 5.71 -4.24 -6.88
CA GLY A 94 6.54 -4.67 -8.00
C GLY A 94 7.47 -3.57 -8.52
N ASN A 95 6.98 -2.33 -8.57
CA ASN A 95 7.79 -1.16 -8.95
C ASN A 95 8.78 -0.73 -7.83
N GLN A 96 8.45 -1.00 -6.57
CA GLN A 96 9.32 -0.71 -5.42
C GLN A 96 10.50 -1.69 -5.28
N LYS A 97 10.52 -2.82 -5.99
CA LYS A 97 11.73 -3.67 -6.09
C LYS A 97 12.93 -2.96 -6.75
N GLY A 98 12.74 -1.75 -7.29
CA GLY A 98 13.80 -0.83 -7.69
C GLY A 98 14.23 0.20 -6.63
N HIS A 99 13.67 0.19 -5.42
CA HIS A 99 14.03 1.08 -4.31
C HIS A 99 14.82 0.30 -3.23
N PRO A 100 16.17 0.24 -3.31
CA PRO A 100 17.01 -0.55 -2.41
C PRO A 100 17.00 -0.09 -0.93
N GLY A 101 16.28 0.97 -0.58
CA GLY A 101 16.35 1.59 0.76
C GLY A 101 15.71 0.77 1.88
N ILE A 102 14.58 0.08 1.64
CA ILE A 102 13.87 -0.67 2.69
C ILE A 102 14.52 -2.03 2.92
N GLU A 103 14.86 -2.76 1.86
CA GLU A 103 15.57 -4.05 1.99
C GLU A 103 16.97 -3.87 2.59
N ALA A 104 17.73 -2.84 2.19
CA ALA A 104 19.03 -2.56 2.82
C ALA A 104 18.89 -2.19 4.31
N ALA A 105 17.85 -1.43 4.68
CA ALA A 105 17.58 -1.12 6.09
C ALA A 105 17.18 -2.37 6.90
N LEU A 106 16.40 -3.28 6.32
CA LEU A 106 15.99 -4.54 6.97
C LEU A 106 17.12 -5.58 7.04
N ASP A 107 18.03 -5.60 6.06
CA ASP A 107 19.26 -6.41 6.10
C ASP A 107 20.25 -5.89 7.15
N MET A 108 20.38 -4.56 7.29
CA MET A 108 21.18 -3.94 8.36
C MET A 108 20.64 -4.26 9.77
N ILE A 109 19.33 -4.47 9.92
CA ILE A 109 18.68 -4.86 11.18
C ILE A 109 18.62 -6.40 11.35
N GLY A 110 19.03 -7.18 10.34
CA GLY A 110 19.11 -8.66 10.41
C GLY A 110 17.76 -9.39 10.32
N VAL A 111 16.73 -8.75 9.76
CA VAL A 111 15.36 -9.30 9.63
C VAL A 111 14.98 -9.66 8.18
N GLY A 112 15.90 -9.50 7.21
CA GLY A 112 15.68 -9.81 5.79
C GLY A 112 15.59 -11.31 5.45
N LEU A 113 15.16 -11.59 4.20
CA LEU A 113 14.93 -12.92 3.59
C LEU A 113 16.12 -13.90 3.69
N ARG A 114 17.33 -13.45 4.03
CA ARG A 114 18.51 -14.30 4.25
C ARG A 114 18.34 -15.31 5.39
N ARG A 115 17.44 -15.06 6.35
CA ARG A 115 17.25 -15.98 7.49
C ARG A 115 16.68 -17.34 7.08
N GLN A 116 15.93 -17.44 5.98
CA GLN A 116 15.41 -18.75 5.54
C GLN A 116 16.49 -19.65 4.92
N ALA A 117 17.60 -19.10 4.43
CA ALA A 117 18.64 -19.88 3.75
C ALA A 117 19.74 -20.43 4.68
N GLN A 118 19.91 -19.88 5.89
CA GLN A 118 21.02 -20.27 6.79
C GLN A 118 20.66 -21.26 7.90
N ALA A 119 19.38 -21.61 8.09
CA ALA A 119 18.98 -22.57 9.13
C ALA A 119 19.25 -24.05 8.78
N VAL A 120 19.76 -24.35 7.57
CA VAL A 120 20.06 -25.72 7.11
C VAL A 120 21.54 -25.81 6.71
N ARG A 121 22.46 -25.67 7.67
CA ARG A 121 23.85 -26.17 7.58
C ARG A 121 24.60 -25.95 8.89
N SER A 122 24.38 -26.83 9.85
CA SER A 122 25.32 -27.29 10.90
C SER A 122 24.48 -28.07 11.94
N GLY A 123 24.68 -29.36 12.22
CA GLY A 123 25.80 -30.23 11.91
C GLY A 123 25.39 -31.69 11.82
N ASP A 124 26.26 -32.43 11.13
CA ASP A 124 26.22 -33.85 10.87
C ASP A 124 27.29 -34.53 11.77
N GLN A 125 26.84 -35.53 12.54
CA GLN A 125 27.57 -36.72 13.09
C GLN A 125 28.57 -36.57 14.27
N PRO A 126 29.00 -37.67 14.94
CA PRO A 126 28.56 -39.08 14.91
C PRO A 126 28.29 -39.73 16.30
N THR A 127 27.92 -41.00 16.23
CA THR A 127 27.61 -42.03 17.25
C THR A 127 28.70 -42.29 18.33
N SER A 128 28.29 -42.81 19.51
CA SER A 128 28.85 -44.06 20.11
C SER A 128 28.25 -44.39 21.50
N SER A 129 27.68 -45.61 21.57
CA SER A 129 27.81 -46.62 22.63
C SER A 129 27.23 -46.44 24.04
N ARG A 130 26.15 -47.21 24.27
CA ARG A 130 25.77 -47.91 25.52
C ARG A 130 26.94 -48.76 26.04
N PRO A 131 27.08 -48.95 27.37
CA PRO A 131 26.92 -50.29 27.92
C PRO A 131 26.13 -50.33 29.23
N GLU A 132 25.77 -51.57 29.60
CA GLU A 132 24.85 -52.02 30.64
C GLU A 132 25.53 -52.25 32.02
N LYS A 133 24.67 -52.40 33.05
CA LYS A 133 24.86 -53.00 34.39
C LYS A 133 25.35 -52.11 35.55
N LYS A 134 24.50 -51.97 36.58
CA LYS A 134 24.59 -52.79 37.80
C LYS A 134 23.25 -52.84 38.54
#